data_AF-A0A165M0S0-F1
#
_entry.id   AF-A0A165M0S0-F1
#
_cell.length_a   1.000
_cell.length_b   1.000
_cell.length_c   1.000
_cell.angle_alpha   90.00
_cell.angle_beta   90.00
_cell.angle_gamma   90.00
#
_symmetry.space_group_name_H-M   'P 1'
#
loop_
_entity.id
_entity.type
_entity.pdbx_description
1 polymer ?
#
loop_
_entity_poly.entity_id
_entity_poly.type
_entity_poly.pdbx_seq_one_letter_code
_entity_poly.pdbx_strand_id
1 'polypeptide(L)'
;YIRARVNARALRVNIRMSVRAHKFEREKLERDYRRQVMQHKDHAQTRDLVHRREKNLAAMVRKYNQLVDHMVMLLKANKAPGRSKKAPRRLDVKQLFRLDVDDDIWQEDPGLGPQDEASLPRWQVDKTVRNGIQVMLEADRCKEELERL
;
A
#
# COMPACT_ATOMS: atom_id res chain seq x y z
N TYR A 1 -11.42 11.92 -18.84
CA TYR A 1 -10.74 10.65 -18.57
C TYR A 1 -9.27 10.86 -18.18
N ILE A 2 -8.46 11.51 -19.03
CA ILE A 2 -7.02 11.70 -18.81
C ILE A 2 -6.69 12.37 -17.46
N ARG A 3 -7.37 13.47 -17.11
CA ARG A 3 -7.19 14.15 -15.82
C ARG A 3 -7.47 13.23 -14.61
N ALA A 4 -8.55 12.45 -14.67
CA ALA A 4 -8.89 11.49 -13.62
C ALA A 4 -7.82 10.39 -13.50
N ARG A 5 -7.26 9.93 -14.63
CA ARG A 5 -6.16 8.95 -14.66
C ARG A 5 -4.87 9.49 -14.03
N VAL A 6 -4.48 10.72 -14.37
CA VAL A 6 -3.28 11.37 -13.79
C VAL A 6 -3.44 11.53 -12.28
N ASN A 7 -4.60 12.02 -11.83
CA ASN A 7 -4.90 12.17 -10.40
C ASN A 7 -4.92 10.82 -9.68
N ALA A 8 -5.51 9.79 -10.28
CA ALA A 8 -5.54 8.44 -9.71
C ALA A 8 -4.13 7.86 -9.57
N ARG A 9 -3.23 8.12 -10.54
CA ARG A 9 -1.83 7.71 -10.48
C ARG A 9 -1.06 8.39 -9.34
N ALA A 10 -1.20 9.71 -9.21
CA ALA A 10 -0.58 10.45 -8.11
C ALA A 10 -1.10 9.96 -6.74
N LEU A 11 -2.41 9.74 -6.63
CA LEU A 11 -3.02 9.26 -5.40
C LEU A 11 -2.58 7.83 -5.04
N ARG A 12 -2.41 6.95 -6.03
CA ARG A 12 -1.85 5.60 -5.84
C ARG A 12 -0.42 5.65 -5.30
N VAL A 13 0.42 6.58 -5.77
CA VAL A 13 1.77 6.80 -5.20
C VAL A 13 1.69 7.26 -3.74
N ASN A 14 0.81 8.21 -3.43
CA ASN A 14 0.64 8.71 -2.05
C ASN A 14 0.09 7.65 -1.09
N ILE A 15 -0.83 6.80 -1.57
CA ILE A 15 -1.34 5.64 -0.83
C ILE A 15 -0.18 4.69 -0.52
N ARG A 16 0.66 4.34 -1.51
CA ARG A 16 1.85 3.49 -1.29
C ARG A 16 2.79 4.07 -0.23
N MET A 17 3.09 5.37 -0.29
CA MET A 17 3.94 6.02 0.71
C MET A 17 3.31 5.96 2.11
N SER A 18 2.01 6.21 2.20
CA SER A 18 1.29 6.22 3.48
C SER A 18 1.15 4.84 4.10
N VAL A 19 0.97 3.79 3.28
CA VAL A 19 0.97 2.38 3.72
C VAL A 19 2.32 1.99 4.31
N ARG A 20 3.43 2.34 3.62
CA ARG A 20 4.79 2.10 4.16
C ARG A 20 4.98 2.80 5.49
N ALA A 21 4.59 4.06 5.56
CA ALA A 21 4.78 4.86 6.76
C ALA A 21 3.92 4.34 7.94
N HIS A 22 2.71 3.84 7.68
CA HIS A 22 1.88 3.14 8.68
C HIS A 22 2.54 1.85 9.17
N LYS A 23 3.16 1.05 8.28
CA LYS A 23 3.92 -0.16 8.67
C LYS A 23 5.03 0.17 9.68
N PHE A 24 5.89 1.14 9.35
CA PHE A 24 7.00 1.52 10.21
C PHE A 24 6.54 2.04 11.58
N GLU A 25 5.45 2.81 11.62
CA GLU A 25 4.88 3.29 12.89
C GLU A 25 4.24 2.17 13.70
N ARG A 26 3.57 1.21 13.06
CA ARG A 26 3.02 0.04 13.75
C ARG A 26 4.12 -0.83 14.34
N GLU A 27 5.19 -1.10 13.59
CA GLU A 27 6.35 -1.82 14.12
C GLU A 27 7.03 -1.07 15.27
N LYS A 28 7.11 0.27 15.20
CA LYS A 28 7.63 1.07 16.30
C LYS A 28 6.77 0.91 17.56
N LEU A 29 5.45 1.00 17.42
CA LEU A 29 4.51 0.78 18.51
C LEU A 29 4.64 -0.62 19.11
N GLU A 30 4.78 -1.65 18.27
CA GLU A 30 5.00 -3.03 18.72
C GLU A 30 6.31 -3.18 19.50
N ARG A 31 7.42 -2.60 19.02
CA ARG A 31 8.72 -2.60 19.73
C ARG A 31 8.65 -1.82 21.05
N ASP A 32 7.98 -0.67 21.07
CA ASP A 32 7.83 0.14 22.27
C ASP A 32 6.91 -0.56 23.30
N TYR A 33 5.84 -1.22 22.85
CA TYR A 33 5.00 -2.06 23.70
C TYR A 33 5.76 -3.24 24.31
N ARG A 34 6.59 -3.95 23.52
CA ARG A 34 7.47 -5.01 24.06
C ARG A 34 8.42 -4.48 25.13
N ARG A 35 8.97 -3.27 24.93
CA ARG A 35 9.79 -2.58 25.94
C ARG A 35 8.98 -2.15 27.17
N GLN A 36 7.70 -1.83 27.00
CA GLN A 36 6.81 -1.45 28.10
C GLN A 36 6.42 -2.62 29.01
N VAL A 37 6.25 -3.84 28.49
CA VAL A 37 6.08 -5.04 29.33
C VAL A 37 7.26 -5.19 30.31
N MET A 38 8.43 -4.64 29.95
CA MET A 38 9.60 -4.55 30.83
C MET A 38 9.67 -3.24 31.65
N GLN A 39 8.98 -2.16 31.26
CA GLN A 39 8.92 -0.86 31.96
C GLN A 39 7.56 -0.16 31.82
N HIS A 40 6.86 0.05 32.93
CA HIS A 40 5.48 0.55 33.09
C HIS A 40 5.15 1.97 32.52
N LYS A 41 5.34 2.25 31.21
CA LYS A 41 5.01 3.55 30.57
C LYS A 41 4.03 3.44 29.39
N ASP A 42 2.86 4.08 29.50
CA ASP A 42 1.82 4.08 28.44
C ASP A 42 2.17 5.02 27.26
N HIS A 43 1.96 4.54 26.02
CA HIS A 43 2.35 5.19 24.77
C HIS A 43 1.14 5.71 23.97
N ALA A 44 0.22 6.42 24.64
CA ALA A 44 -1.00 6.98 24.03
C ALA A 44 -0.73 7.81 22.76
N GLN A 45 0.33 8.63 22.74
CA GLN A 45 0.68 9.49 21.60
C GLN A 45 0.99 8.67 20.33
N THR A 46 1.71 7.56 20.45
CA THR A 46 2.06 6.71 19.31
C THR A 46 0.82 5.99 18.77
N ARG A 47 -0.07 5.52 19.65
CA ARG A 47 -1.36 4.89 19.29
C ARG A 47 -2.25 5.87 18.52
N ASP A 48 -2.34 7.11 18.98
CA ASP A 48 -3.11 8.16 18.31
C ASP A 48 -2.57 8.49 16.91
N LEU A 49 -1.26 8.53 16.74
CA LEU A 49 -0.64 8.76 15.43
C LEU A 49 -0.98 7.63 14.45
N VAL A 50 -0.88 6.37 14.89
CA VAL A 50 -1.26 5.20 14.08
C VAL A 50 -2.73 5.31 13.64
N HIS A 51 -3.66 5.56 14.57
CA HIS A 51 -5.08 5.68 14.25
C HIS A 51 -5.41 6.86 13.32
N ARG A 52 -4.74 8.00 13.49
CA ARG A 52 -4.90 9.16 12.58
C ARG A 52 -4.45 8.80 11.17
N ARG A 53 -3.33 8.08 11.03
CA ARG A 53 -2.84 7.62 9.73
C ARG A 53 -3.76 6.61 9.07
N GLU A 54 -4.33 5.67 9.82
CA GLU A 54 -5.32 4.72 9.31
C GLU A 54 -6.54 5.45 8.73
N LYS A 55 -7.06 6.45 9.45
CA LYS A 55 -8.17 7.29 8.98
C LYS A 55 -7.81 8.04 7.70
N ASN A 56 -6.61 8.65 7.65
CA ASN A 56 -6.13 9.38 6.47
C ASN A 56 -5.95 8.46 5.26
N LEU A 57 -5.39 7.26 5.46
CA LEU A 57 -5.20 6.26 4.42
C LEU A 57 -6.55 5.79 3.87
N ALA A 58 -7.51 5.48 4.75
CA ALA A 58 -8.87 5.12 4.33
C ALA A 58 -9.52 6.24 3.51
N ALA A 59 -9.31 7.51 3.87
CA ALA A 59 -9.82 8.65 3.11
C ALA A 59 -9.16 8.77 1.72
N MET A 60 -7.85 8.55 1.61
CA MET A 60 -7.15 8.54 0.32
C MET A 60 -7.64 7.42 -0.59
N VAL A 61 -7.86 6.22 -0.06
CA VAL A 61 -8.38 5.09 -0.82
C VAL A 61 -9.81 5.35 -1.30
N ARG A 62 -10.67 5.95 -0.47
CA ARG A 62 -12.02 6.37 -0.91
C ARG A 62 -11.96 7.35 -2.08
N LYS A 63 -11.11 8.37 -2.00
CA LYS A 63 -10.90 9.34 -3.10
C LYS A 63 -10.39 8.65 -4.37
N TYR A 64 -9.50 7.68 -4.23
CA TYR A 64 -9.02 6.89 -5.36
C TYR A 64 -10.15 6.09 -5.99
N ASN A 65 -10.93 5.35 -5.20
CA ASN A 65 -12.05 4.56 -5.72
C ASN A 65 -13.11 5.43 -6.39
N GLN A 66 -13.37 6.65 -5.89
CA GLN A 66 -14.24 7.62 -6.57
C GLN A 66 -13.70 8.03 -7.95
N LEU A 67 -12.38 8.24 -8.09
CA LEU A 67 -11.76 8.49 -9.39
C LEU A 67 -11.89 7.29 -10.31
N VAL A 68 -11.73 6.07 -9.78
CA VAL A 68 -11.95 4.82 -10.53
C VAL A 68 -13.38 4.74 -11.04
N ASP A 69 -14.36 5.00 -10.19
CA ASP A 69 -15.78 4.98 -10.56
C ASP A 69 -16.09 6.03 -11.65
N HIS A 70 -15.51 7.23 -11.54
CA HIS A 70 -15.62 8.26 -12.58
C HIS A 70 -14.96 7.82 -13.91
N MET A 71 -13.81 7.15 -13.86
CA MET A 71 -13.17 6.61 -15.05
C MET A 71 -14.00 5.50 -15.71
N VAL A 72 -14.61 4.62 -14.91
CA VAL A 72 -15.54 3.59 -15.40
C VAL A 72 -16.74 4.23 -16.10
N MET A 73 -17.35 5.27 -15.51
CA MET A 73 -18.44 6.01 -16.13
C MET A 73 -18.04 6.63 -17.47
N LEU A 74 -16.86 7.24 -17.55
CA LEU A 74 -16.35 7.82 -18.80
C LEU A 74 -16.02 6.79 -19.87
N LEU A 75 -15.58 5.58 -19.46
CA LEU A 75 -15.38 4.44 -20.36
C LEU A 75 -16.72 3.99 -20.97
N LYS A 76 -17.75 3.82 -20.13
CA LYS A 76 -19.11 3.46 -20.56
C LYS A 76 -19.72 4.49 -21.51
N ALA A 77 -19.41 5.76 -21.31
CA ALA A 77 -19.88 6.86 -22.15
C ALA A 77 -19.08 7.02 -23.48
N ASN A 78 -18.12 6.14 -23.79
CA ASN A 78 -17.20 6.28 -24.95
C ASN A 78 -16.43 7.61 -25.00
N LYS A 79 -16.28 8.31 -23.86
CA LYS A 79 -15.53 9.57 -23.73
C LYS A 79 -14.06 9.34 -23.33
N ALA A 80 -13.60 8.09 -23.46
CA ALA A 80 -12.23 7.69 -23.18
C ALA A 80 -11.42 7.66 -24.48
N PRO A 81 -10.13 8.04 -24.45
CA PRO A 81 -9.27 7.92 -25.63
C PRO A 81 -9.22 6.46 -26.11
N GLY A 82 -9.21 6.19 -27.42
CA GLY A 82 -9.32 4.83 -27.99
C GLY A 82 -8.29 3.80 -27.51
N ARG A 83 -7.16 4.23 -26.94
CA ARG A 83 -6.17 3.35 -26.29
C ARG A 83 -6.54 2.93 -24.86
N SER A 84 -7.51 3.59 -24.24
CA SER A 84 -7.94 3.35 -22.86
C SER A 84 -9.14 2.41 -22.85
N LYS A 85 -8.88 1.10 -22.86
CA LYS A 85 -9.92 0.06 -22.90
C LYS A 85 -10.17 -0.62 -21.55
N LYS A 86 -9.31 -0.39 -20.55
CA LYS A 86 -9.38 -1.04 -19.23
C LYS A 86 -9.56 0.00 -18.14
N ALA A 87 -10.50 -0.25 -17.23
CA ALA A 87 -10.67 0.55 -16.04
C ALA A 87 -9.62 0.17 -14.97
N PRO A 88 -9.16 1.13 -14.15
CA PRO A 88 -8.30 0.84 -13.01
C PRO A 88 -8.96 -0.07 -11.98
N ARG A 89 -8.14 -0.82 -11.23
CA ARG A 89 -8.64 -1.70 -10.16
C ARG A 89 -9.01 -0.88 -8.94
N ARG A 90 -10.15 -1.19 -8.31
CA ARG A 90 -10.50 -0.58 -7.02
C ARG A 90 -9.60 -1.17 -5.94
N LEU A 91 -9.30 -0.36 -4.92
CA LEU A 91 -8.50 -0.78 -3.78
C LEU A 91 -9.42 -1.07 -2.58
N ASP A 92 -9.19 -2.20 -1.91
CA ASP A 92 -9.85 -2.51 -0.65
C ASP A 92 -9.00 -2.03 0.53
N VAL A 93 -9.56 -1.09 1.29
CA VAL A 93 -8.96 -0.53 2.51
C VAL A 93 -8.62 -1.62 3.52
N LYS A 94 -9.45 -2.67 3.65
CA LYS A 94 -9.21 -3.73 4.64
C LYS A 94 -8.02 -4.60 4.24
N GLN A 95 -7.84 -4.85 2.95
CA GLN A 95 -6.71 -5.62 2.45
C GLN A 95 -5.40 -4.84 2.56
N LEU A 96 -5.43 -3.53 2.30
CA LEU A 96 -4.29 -2.63 2.42
C LEU A 96 -3.60 -2.61 3.80
N PHE A 97 -4.34 -2.90 4.88
CA PHE A 97 -3.78 -2.99 6.23
C PHE A 97 -3.16 -4.35 6.57
N ARG A 98 -3.38 -5.37 5.73
CA ARG A 98 -2.71 -6.67 5.84
C ARG A 98 -1.26 -6.60 5.36
N LEU A 99 -0.92 -5.58 4.57
CA LEU A 99 0.46 -5.23 4.22
C LEU A 99 1.20 -6.38 3.54
N ASP A 100 0.50 -7.12 2.70
CA ASP A 100 1.07 -8.24 1.96
C ASP A 100 1.84 -7.73 0.73
N VAL A 101 2.91 -8.43 0.37
CA VAL A 101 3.77 -8.10 -0.78
C VAL A 101 2.98 -8.24 -2.09
N ASP A 102 1.97 -9.11 -2.10
CA ASP A 102 1.12 -9.37 -3.25
C ASP A 102 -0.17 -8.51 -3.30
N ASP A 103 -0.36 -7.58 -2.36
CA ASP A 103 -1.53 -6.69 -2.37
C ASP A 103 -1.62 -5.91 -3.70
N ASP A 104 -2.85 -5.75 -4.20
CA ASP A 104 -3.18 -5.09 -5.48
C ASP A 104 -2.62 -3.66 -5.61
N ILE A 105 -2.26 -3.02 -4.49
CA ILE A 105 -1.63 -1.69 -4.46
C ILE A 105 -0.19 -1.70 -5.02
N TRP A 106 0.52 -2.82 -4.88
CA TRP A 106 1.92 -2.97 -5.30
C TRP A 106 2.06 -3.41 -6.76
N GLN A 107 1.05 -4.12 -7.29
CA GLN A 107 1.03 -4.51 -8.70
C GLN A 107 0.87 -3.31 -9.63
N GLU A 108 1.31 -3.46 -10.89
CA GLU A 108 0.94 -2.49 -11.92
C GLU A 108 -0.57 -2.54 -12.18
N ASP A 109 -1.18 -1.37 -12.39
CA ASP A 109 -2.59 -1.29 -12.74
C ASP A 109 -2.75 -1.10 -14.25
N PRO A 110 -3.22 -2.12 -14.99
CA PRO A 110 -3.37 -2.04 -16.45
C PRO A 110 -4.32 -0.91 -16.89
N GLY A 111 -5.23 -0.47 -16.03
CA GLY A 111 -6.16 0.62 -16.33
C GLY A 111 -5.55 2.02 -16.17
N LEU A 112 -4.44 2.15 -15.46
CA LEU A 112 -3.71 3.42 -15.32
C LEU A 112 -2.70 3.66 -16.46
N GLY A 113 -2.48 2.65 -17.30
CA GLY A 113 -1.54 2.67 -18.43
C GLY A 113 -0.12 2.24 -18.03
N PRO A 114 0.77 2.06 -19.01
CA PRO A 114 2.14 1.62 -18.76
C PRO A 114 2.86 2.61 -17.84
N GLN A 115 3.49 2.07 -16.80
CA GLN A 115 4.45 2.79 -16.00
C GLN A 115 5.84 2.60 -16.63
N ASP A 116 6.73 3.58 -16.46
CA ASP A 116 8.12 3.40 -16.89
C ASP A 116 8.75 2.33 -15.99
N GLU A 117 8.96 1.13 -16.55
CA GLU A 117 9.47 -0.04 -15.85
C GLU A 117 10.87 0.21 -15.29
N ALA A 118 11.66 1.07 -15.93
CA ALA A 118 12.98 1.49 -15.45
C ALA A 118 12.91 2.34 -14.17
N SER A 119 11.77 2.98 -13.90
CA SER A 119 11.54 3.78 -12.68
C SER A 119 11.07 2.95 -11.49
N LEU A 120 10.74 1.67 -11.70
CA LEU A 120 10.19 0.81 -10.66
C LEU A 120 11.30 0.06 -9.90
N PRO A 121 11.20 -0.04 -8.56
CA PRO A 121 12.13 -0.86 -7.79
C PRO A 121 12.11 -2.32 -8.23
N ARG A 122 13.28 -2.98 -8.23
CA ARG A 122 13.42 -4.38 -8.67
C ARG A 122 12.46 -5.37 -8.01
N TRP A 123 12.17 -5.22 -6.72
CA TRP A 123 11.23 -6.11 -6.01
C TRP A 123 9.80 -6.08 -6.56
N GLN A 124 9.43 -5.02 -7.28
CA GLN A 124 8.11 -4.85 -7.89
C GLN A 124 8.03 -5.55 -9.27
N VAL A 125 9.15 -5.65 -9.99
CA VAL A 125 9.24 -6.17 -11.37
C VAL A 125 9.77 -7.61 -11.41
N ASP A 126 10.73 -7.94 -10.55
CA ASP A 126 11.42 -9.22 -10.52
C ASP A 126 10.82 -10.15 -9.45
N LYS A 127 10.16 -11.21 -9.90
CA LYS A 127 9.56 -12.24 -9.02
C LYS A 127 10.61 -12.93 -8.15
N THR A 128 11.82 -13.12 -8.64
CA THR A 128 12.90 -13.78 -7.90
C THR A 128 13.33 -12.93 -6.71
N VAL A 129 13.45 -11.62 -6.92
CA VAL A 129 13.74 -10.66 -5.84
C VAL A 129 12.63 -10.67 -4.80
N ARG A 130 11.36 -10.69 -5.22
CA ARG A 130 10.21 -10.76 -4.30
C ARG A 130 10.24 -12.02 -3.43
N ASN A 131 10.41 -13.18 -4.05
CA ASN A 131 10.51 -14.45 -3.34
C ASN A 131 11.70 -14.47 -2.38
N GLY A 132 12.85 -13.96 -2.81
CA GLY A 132 14.05 -13.88 -1.97
C GLY A 132 13.86 -13.01 -0.72
N ILE A 133 13.17 -11.86 -0.86
CA ILE A 133 12.82 -11.00 0.29
C ILE A 133 11.95 -11.77 1.28
N GLN A 134 10.92 -12.47 0.80
CA GLN A 134 10.02 -13.23 1.68
C GLN A 134 10.77 -14.33 2.45
N VAL A 135 11.58 -15.13 1.75
CA VAL A 135 12.37 -16.21 2.38
C VAL A 135 13.36 -15.64 3.41
N MET A 136 13.99 -14.51 3.11
CA MET A 136 14.90 -13.84 4.05
C MET A 136 14.16 -13.37 5.32
N LEU A 137 13.00 -12.73 5.16
CA LEU A 137 12.18 -12.28 6.29
C LEU A 137 11.68 -13.45 7.15
N GLU A 138 11.30 -14.57 6.53
CA GLU A 138 10.93 -15.79 7.24
C GLU A 138 12.11 -16.36 8.03
N ALA A 139 13.31 -16.41 7.42
CA ALA A 139 14.50 -16.88 8.10
C ALA A 139 14.90 -16.00 9.29
N ASP A 140 14.84 -14.68 9.14
CA ASP A 140 15.13 -13.74 10.24
C ASP A 140 14.09 -13.83 11.35
N ARG A 141 12.81 -14.02 11.01
CA ARG A 141 11.76 -14.28 12.01
C ARG A 141 12.02 -15.55 12.80
N CYS A 142 12.48 -16.63 12.14
CA CYS A 142 12.86 -17.86 12.84
C CYS A 142 14.02 -17.64 13.82
N LYS A 143 15.02 -16.82 13.45
CA LYS A 143 16.13 -16.46 14.36
C LYS A 143 15.64 -15.64 15.55
N GLU A 144 14.80 -14.63 15.32
CA GLU A 144 14.23 -13.81 16.39
C GLU A 144 13.43 -14.67 17.40
N GLU A 145 12.65 -15.64 16.93
CA GLU A 145 11.91 -16.55 17.82
C GLU A 145 12.85 -17.54 18.56
N LEU A 146 13.96 -17.96 17.95
CA LEU A 146 14.98 -18.78 18.62
C LEU A 146 15.71 -18.01 19.73
N GLU A 147 16.04 -16.73 19.51
CA GLU A 147 16.66 -15.88 20.54
C GLU A 147 15.72 -15.58 21.72
N ARG A 148 14.40 -15.78 21.52
CA ARG A 148 13.37 -15.53 22.52
C ARG A 148 13.12 -16.72 23.46
N LEU A 149 13.40 -17.94 23.01
CA LEU A 149 13.25 -19.19 23.77
C LEU A 149 14.43 -19.42 24.71
#